data_AF-A0A5E6S1L1-F1
#
_entry.id   AF-A0A5E6S1L1-F1
#
_cell.length_a   1.000
_cell.length_b   1.000
_cell.length_c   1.000
_cell.angle_alpha   90.00
_cell.angle_beta   90.00
_cell.angle_gamma   90.00
#
_symmetry.space_group_name_H-M   'P 1'
#
loop_
_entity.id
_entity.type
_entity.pdbx_description
1 polymer ?
#
loop_
_entity_poly.entity_id
_entity_poly.type
_entity_poly.pdbx_seq_one_letter_code
_entity_poly.pdbx_strand_id
1 'polypeptide(L)'
;MKNKELQNFKTYHFNLGSEEKFAAKVKILYDRLIDNLMLLPEKETQLVILENFKQCILNINNFEDEIETVERESVLEHIYAIGEIVGLDPTSEYAEEWRGDW
;
A
#
# COMPACT_ATOMS: atom_id res chain seq x y z
N MET A 1 -9.26 -11.55 -12.08
CA MET A 1 -7.82 -11.36 -12.42
C MET A 1 -7.08 -10.68 -11.27
N LYS A 2 -7.59 -9.53 -10.80
CA LYS A 2 -7.20 -8.81 -9.56
C LYS A 2 -6.63 -9.70 -8.43
N ASN A 3 -7.42 -10.64 -7.90
CA ASN A 3 -7.00 -11.43 -6.74
C ASN A 3 -5.74 -12.28 -6.98
N LYS A 4 -5.51 -12.74 -8.21
CA LYS A 4 -4.29 -13.49 -8.56
C LYS A 4 -3.07 -12.56 -8.58
N GLU A 5 -3.21 -11.36 -9.13
CA GLU A 5 -2.14 -10.35 -9.19
C GLU A 5 -1.80 -9.83 -7.79
N LEU A 6 -2.80 -9.55 -6.96
CA LEU A 6 -2.61 -9.18 -5.56
C LEU A 6 -1.91 -10.29 -4.76
N GLN A 7 -2.30 -11.55 -4.95
CA GLN A 7 -1.65 -12.68 -4.29
C GLN A 7 -0.19 -12.83 -4.74
N ASN A 8 0.10 -12.62 -6.02
CA ASN A 8 1.46 -12.63 -6.54
C ASN A 8 2.29 -11.50 -5.94
N PHE A 9 1.72 -10.29 -5.87
CA PHE A 9 2.38 -9.13 -5.25
C PHE A 9 2.75 -9.42 -3.79
N LYS A 10 1.79 -9.92 -3.01
CA LYS A 10 1.96 -10.32 -1.61
C LYS A 10 3.09 -11.35 -1.39
N THR A 11 3.28 -12.24 -2.36
CA THR A 11 4.24 -13.36 -2.25
C THR A 11 5.65 -12.99 -2.70
N TYR A 12 5.78 -12.15 -3.72
CA TYR A 12 7.06 -11.98 -4.44
C TYR A 12 7.60 -10.55 -4.48
N HIS A 13 6.78 -9.54 -4.23
CA HIS A 13 7.15 -8.15 -4.55
C HIS A 13 7.36 -7.25 -3.33
N PHE A 14 7.08 -7.69 -2.12
CA PHE A 14 7.34 -6.86 -0.95
C PHE A 14 8.82 -6.87 -0.55
N ASN A 15 9.55 -5.82 -0.93
CA ASN A 15 10.92 -5.59 -0.49
C ASN A 15 11.17 -4.08 -0.30
N LEU A 16 11.24 -3.63 0.95
CA LEU A 16 11.48 -2.23 1.30
C LEU A 16 12.96 -1.85 1.41
N GLY A 17 13.89 -2.78 1.17
CA GLY A 17 15.33 -2.50 1.14
C GLY A 17 15.95 -2.00 2.46
N SER A 18 15.29 -2.20 3.61
CA SER A 18 15.60 -1.47 4.85
C SER A 18 15.74 -2.33 6.12
N GLU A 19 15.88 -1.69 7.30
CA GLU A 19 15.94 -2.35 8.60
C GLU A 19 14.76 -3.33 8.77
N GLU A 20 15.07 -4.57 9.17
CA GLU A 20 14.10 -5.68 9.23
C GLU A 20 12.84 -5.35 10.04
N LYS A 21 12.89 -4.39 10.98
CA LYS A 21 11.77 -4.05 11.88
C LYS A 21 10.74 -3.12 11.24
N PHE A 22 11.14 -2.00 10.62
CA PHE A 22 10.21 -1.11 9.94
C PHE A 22 9.56 -1.84 8.77
N ALA A 23 10.38 -2.51 7.96
CA ALA A 23 9.90 -3.28 6.83
C ALA A 23 8.86 -4.34 7.24
N ALA A 24 9.06 -5.03 8.36
CA ALA A 24 8.09 -6.00 8.88
C ALA A 24 6.77 -5.34 9.31
N LYS A 25 6.80 -4.16 9.94
CA LYS A 25 5.59 -3.43 10.33
C LYS A 25 4.78 -3.02 9.10
N VAL A 26 5.42 -2.40 8.11
CA VAL A 26 4.75 -2.00 6.86
C VAL A 26 4.22 -3.22 6.11
N LYS A 27 4.96 -4.33 6.10
CA LYS A 27 4.50 -5.58 5.49
C LYS A 27 3.15 -6.00 6.02
N ILE A 28 2.96 -5.96 7.33
CA ILE A 28 1.70 -6.34 7.97
C ILE A 28 0.55 -5.45 7.49
N LEU A 29 0.81 -4.15 7.31
CA LEU A 29 -0.18 -3.20 6.80
C LEU A 29 -0.54 -3.48 5.34
N TYR A 30 0.44 -3.79 4.50
CA TYR A 30 0.18 -4.15 3.10
C TYR A 30 -0.50 -5.49 2.95
N ASP A 31 -0.10 -6.50 3.74
CA ASP A 31 -0.77 -7.79 3.77
C ASP A 31 -2.26 -7.63 4.10
N ARG A 32 -2.57 -6.74 5.05
CA ARG A 32 -3.95 -6.41 5.43
C ARG A 32 -4.69 -5.62 4.36
N LEU A 33 -4.05 -4.63 3.74
CA LEU A 33 -4.61 -3.89 2.60
C LEU A 33 -5.00 -4.87 1.47
N ILE A 34 -4.07 -5.75 1.10
CA ILE A 34 -4.28 -6.74 0.05
C ILE A 34 -5.42 -7.69 0.41
N ASP A 35 -5.46 -8.20 1.64
CA ASP A 35 -6.53 -9.10 2.09
C ASP A 35 -7.90 -8.40 2.00
N ASN A 36 -7.99 -7.14 2.44
CA ASN A 36 -9.22 -6.36 2.30
C ASN A 36 -9.62 -6.18 0.82
N LEU A 37 -8.67 -5.81 -0.05
CA LEU A 37 -8.92 -5.61 -1.48
C LEU A 37 -9.36 -6.90 -2.19
N MET A 38 -8.85 -8.06 -1.76
CA MET A 38 -9.24 -9.37 -2.30
C MET A 38 -10.66 -9.78 -1.91
N LEU A 39 -11.17 -9.28 -0.77
CA LEU A 39 -12.55 -9.51 -0.31
C LEU A 39 -13.57 -8.60 -1.00
N LEU A 40 -13.14 -7.48 -1.58
CA LEU A 40 -14.03 -6.58 -2.31
C LEU A 40 -14.56 -7.25 -3.60
N PRO A 41 -15.83 -7.02 -3.96
CA PRO A 41 -16.39 -7.42 -5.25
C PRO A 41 -15.54 -6.95 -6.45
N GLU A 42 -15.64 -7.63 -7.60
CA GLU A 42 -14.87 -7.25 -8.79
C GLU A 42 -15.22 -5.84 -9.31
N LYS A 43 -16.45 -5.37 -9.09
CA LYS A 43 -16.94 -4.05 -9.50
C LYS A 43 -17.26 -3.19 -8.28
N GLU A 44 -16.25 -2.99 -7.44
CA GLU A 44 -16.34 -2.06 -6.32
C GLU A 44 -16.08 -0.61 -6.78
N THR A 45 -16.58 0.36 -6.03
CA THR A 45 -16.37 1.79 -6.31
C THR A 45 -14.94 2.22 -5.99
N GLN A 46 -14.41 3.18 -6.76
CA GLN A 46 -13.10 3.76 -6.47
C GLN A 46 -13.02 4.38 -5.07
N LEU A 47 -14.12 4.93 -4.54
CA LEU A 47 -14.17 5.50 -3.20
C LEU A 47 -13.91 4.45 -2.12
N VAL A 48 -14.55 3.28 -2.21
CA VAL A 48 -14.33 2.18 -1.25
C VAL A 48 -12.91 1.61 -1.37
N ILE A 49 -12.38 1.54 -2.58
CA ILE A 49 -10.98 1.13 -2.81
C ILE A 49 -10.04 2.15 -2.15
N LEU A 50 -10.17 3.44 -2.46
CA LEU A 50 -9.36 4.52 -1.90
C LEU A 50 -9.40 4.57 -0.37
N GLU A 51 -10.55 4.31 0.25
CA GLU A 51 -10.65 4.25 1.71
C GLU A 51 -9.73 3.17 2.30
N ASN A 52 -9.57 2.02 1.64
CA ASN A 52 -8.62 0.99 2.11
C ASN A 52 -7.17 1.47 2.04
N PHE A 53 -6.79 2.19 0.98
CA PHE A 53 -5.45 2.79 0.85
C PHE A 53 -5.21 3.86 1.90
N LYS A 54 -6.18 4.76 2.08
CA LYS A 54 -6.14 5.78 3.13
C LYS A 54 -5.90 5.18 4.50
N GLN A 55 -6.67 4.16 4.88
CA GLN A 55 -6.47 3.48 6.16
C GLN A 55 -5.08 2.83 6.27
N CYS A 56 -4.56 2.26 5.19
CA CYS A 56 -3.20 1.71 5.17
C CYS A 56 -2.15 2.80 5.43
N ILE A 57 -2.20 3.91 4.69
CA ILE A 57 -1.24 5.01 4.78
C ILE A 57 -1.31 5.70 6.14
N LEU A 58 -2.51 5.97 6.65
CA LEU A 58 -2.68 6.54 8.00
C LEU A 58 -2.10 5.62 9.10
N ASN A 59 -2.12 4.30 8.89
CA ASN A 59 -1.47 3.39 9.82
C ASN A 59 0.07 3.40 9.70
N ILE A 60 0.61 3.65 8.50
CA ILE A 60 2.05 3.83 8.28
C ILE A 60 2.54 5.09 8.99
N ASN A 61 1.76 6.18 8.97
CA ASN A 61 2.12 7.43 9.64
C ASN A 61 2.36 7.27 11.16
N ASN A 62 1.81 6.24 11.80
CA ASN A 62 2.13 5.93 13.21
C ASN A 62 3.59 5.53 13.44
N PHE A 63 4.33 5.28 12.36
CA PHE A 63 5.75 4.92 12.36
C PHE A 63 6.59 5.96 11.59
N GLU A 64 6.07 7.17 11.34
CA GLU A 64 6.73 8.26 10.59
C GLU A 64 8.19 8.49 11.02
N ASP A 65 8.44 8.54 12.32
CA ASP A 65 9.78 8.77 12.89
C ASP A 65 10.79 7.66 12.55
N GLU A 66 10.31 6.49 12.14
CA GLU A 66 11.13 5.34 11.73
C GLU A 66 11.40 5.35 10.21
N ILE A 67 10.75 6.23 9.43
CA ILE A 67 10.81 6.22 7.96
C ILE A 67 11.98 7.07 7.45
N GLU A 68 13.04 6.38 7.05
CA GLU A 68 14.18 6.99 6.37
C GLU A 68 13.83 7.39 4.94
N THR A 69 14.52 8.38 4.38
CA THR A 69 14.26 8.88 3.01
C THR A 69 14.24 7.77 1.96
N VAL A 70 15.11 6.76 2.10
CA VAL A 70 15.21 5.62 1.16
C VAL A 70 13.98 4.72 1.20
N GLU A 71 13.30 4.67 2.34
CA GLU A 71 12.12 3.82 2.54
C GLU A 71 10.86 4.49 2.02
N ARG A 72 10.79 5.83 2.06
CA ARG A 72 9.62 6.64 1.63
C ARG A 72 9.24 6.34 0.18
N GLU A 73 10.23 6.40 -0.71
CA GLU A 73 10.04 6.10 -2.13
C GLU A 73 9.55 4.66 -2.30
N SER A 74 10.17 3.69 -1.62
CA SER A 74 9.76 2.29 -1.70
C SER A 74 8.34 2.05 -1.18
N VAL A 75 7.96 2.68 -0.06
CA VAL A 75 6.60 2.61 0.49
C VAL A 75 5.59 3.11 -0.55
N LEU A 76 5.81 4.29 -1.14
CA LEU A 76 4.92 4.86 -2.15
C LEU A 76 4.86 4.04 -3.43
N GLU A 77 5.99 3.54 -3.94
CA GLU A 77 6.03 2.67 -5.11
C GLU A 77 5.14 1.43 -4.94
N HIS A 78 5.21 0.80 -3.77
CA HIS A 78 4.36 -0.36 -3.48
C HIS A 78 2.89 0.02 -3.35
N ILE A 79 2.56 1.16 -2.73
CA ILE A 79 1.19 1.68 -2.67
C ILE A 79 0.62 1.87 -4.08
N TYR A 80 1.35 2.57 -4.95
CA TYR A 80 0.89 2.82 -6.31
C TYR A 80 0.78 1.54 -7.14
N ALA A 81 1.72 0.59 -6.99
CA ALA A 81 1.66 -0.70 -7.66
C ALA A 81 0.43 -1.52 -7.23
N ILE A 82 0.09 -1.55 -5.94
CA ILE A 82 -1.14 -2.21 -5.47
C ILE A 82 -2.37 -1.48 -6.01
N GLY A 83 -2.35 -0.15 -6.04
CA GLY A 83 -3.40 0.69 -6.61
C GLY A 83 -3.71 0.38 -8.08
N GLU A 84 -2.68 0.26 -8.90
CA GLU A 84 -2.79 -0.05 -10.32
C GLU A 84 -3.48 -1.42 -10.54
N ILE A 85 -3.12 -2.44 -9.74
CA ILE A 85 -3.74 -3.78 -9.81
C ILE A 85 -5.25 -3.73 -9.56
N VAL A 86 -5.72 -2.80 -8.72
CA VAL A 86 -7.14 -2.64 -8.38
C VAL A 86 -7.84 -1.52 -9.17
N GLY A 87 -7.17 -0.96 -10.18
CA GLY A 87 -7.74 0.01 -11.11
C GLY A 87 -7.75 1.47 -10.61
N LEU A 88 -6.87 1.81 -9.67
CA LEU A 88 -6.56 3.21 -9.35
C LEU A 88 -5.53 3.76 -10.34
N ASP A 89 -5.65 5.04 -10.64
CA ASP A 89 -4.69 5.76 -11.49
C ASP A 89 -3.50 6.25 -10.64
N PRO A 90 -2.27 5.74 -10.85
CA PRO A 90 -1.11 6.19 -10.09
C PRO A 90 -0.77 7.66 -10.35
N THR A 91 -1.18 8.26 -11.47
CA THR A 91 -0.93 9.68 -11.80
C THR A 91 -1.82 10.64 -11.00
N SER A 92 -2.83 10.13 -10.29
CA SER A 92 -3.67 10.94 -9.40
C SER A 92 -2.97 11.31 -8.09
N GLU A 93 -1.82 10.71 -7.80
CA GLU A 93 -0.99 10.99 -6.62
C GLU A 93 -1.78 10.88 -5.29
N TYR A 94 -2.80 10.02 -5.24
CA TYR A 94 -3.73 9.92 -4.09
C TYR A 94 -3.04 9.64 -2.75
N ALA A 95 -1.87 9.00 -2.75
CA ALA A 95 -1.14 8.70 -1.53
C ALA A 95 -0.53 9.95 -0.89
N GLU A 96 -0.21 10.97 -1.70
CA GLU A 96 0.35 12.26 -1.24
C GLU A 96 -0.60 12.99 -0.30
N GLU A 97 -1.93 12.81 -0.48
CA GLU A 97 -2.93 13.43 0.39
C GLU A 97 -2.83 12.92 1.85
N TRP A 98 -2.30 11.71 2.06
CA TRP A 98 -2.40 11.01 3.35
C TRP A 98 -1.07 10.64 3.97
N ARG A 99 0.05 10.65 3.22
CA ARG A 99 1.36 10.18 3.71
C ARG A 99 1.98 11.02 4.83
N GLY A 100 1.41 12.14 5.24
CA GLY A 100 2.02 12.97 6.28
C GLY A 100 3.39 13.53 5.86
N ASP A 101 4.25 13.84 6.83
CA ASP A 101 5.49 14.60 6.61
C ASP A 101 6.75 13.70 6.43
N TRP A 102 6.57 12.40 6.17
CA TRP A 102 7.64 11.53 5.70
C TRP A 102 7.77 11.62 4.18
#